data_AF-A0A9X9X969-F1
#
_entry.id   AF-A0A9X9X969-F1
#
_cell.length_a   1.000
_cell.length_b   1.000
_cell.length_c   1.000
_cell.angle_alpha   90.00
_cell.angle_beta   90.00
_cell.angle_gamma   90.00
#
_symmetry.space_group_name_H-M   'P 1'
#
loop_
_entity.id
_entity.type
_entity.pdbx_description
1 polymer ?
#
loop_
_entity_poly.entity_id
_entity_poly.type
_entity_poly.pdbx_seq_one_letter_code
_entity_poly.pdbx_strand_id
1 'polypeptide(L)'
;MRMLDRRDVVARLLRDRGEMLVVTGLGAATYDVAAAGDDPRNFYLWGAMGGAALVGLGLALAQPDRPVVVVTGDGEQLMGLGAFATIALQAPANLTVVVLDNGLYGETGGQKSHTSGGTDLAAVARGCGIAQADRIKDEAGVEALAATIATRSAGPRVAVVEVDPAEAPRVLPSRDGAYTRGRFQAALGLAA
;
A
#
# COMPACT_ATOMS: atom_id res chain seq x y z
N MET A 1 -16.47 -18.64 -4.10
CA MET A 1 -15.37 -18.31 -3.17
C MET A 1 -15.70 -16.97 -2.55
N ARG A 2 -15.66 -16.83 -1.22
CA ARG A 2 -15.90 -15.54 -0.57
C ARG A 2 -14.66 -14.67 -0.82
N MET A 3 -14.85 -13.47 -1.36
CA MET A 3 -13.76 -12.51 -1.55
C MET A 3 -13.27 -12.01 -0.19
N LEU A 4 -12.02 -11.54 -0.14
CA LEU A 4 -11.41 -11.04 1.09
C LEU A 4 -12.02 -9.69 1.49
N ASP A 5 -12.37 -9.54 2.76
CA ASP A 5 -12.80 -8.25 3.28
C ASP A 5 -11.60 -7.30 3.35
N ARG A 6 -11.74 -6.13 2.74
CA ARG A 6 -10.66 -5.17 2.58
C ARG A 6 -10.12 -4.66 3.92
N ARG A 7 -10.97 -4.49 4.93
CA ARG A 7 -10.56 -4.03 6.26
C ARG A 7 -9.89 -5.13 7.06
N ASP A 8 -10.41 -6.34 6.98
CA ASP A 8 -9.81 -7.48 7.65
C ASP A 8 -8.39 -7.74 7.11
N VAL A 9 -8.20 -7.61 5.78
CA VAL A 9 -6.88 -7.66 5.13
C VAL A 9 -5.95 -6.59 5.73
N VAL A 10 -6.34 -5.32 5.71
CA VAL A 10 -5.47 -4.23 6.20
C VAL A 10 -5.18 -4.37 7.69
N ALA A 11 -6.18 -4.70 8.50
CA ALA A 11 -6.00 -4.94 9.94
C ALA A 11 -5.05 -6.13 10.21
N ARG A 12 -5.12 -7.19 9.40
CA ARG A 12 -4.21 -8.34 9.50
C ARG A 12 -2.77 -7.94 9.18
N LEU A 13 -2.55 -7.21 8.08
CA LEU A 13 -1.22 -6.80 7.65
C LEU A 13 -0.53 -5.84 8.63
N LEU A 14 -1.31 -5.09 9.41
CA LEU A 14 -0.80 -4.07 10.35
C LEU A 14 -0.80 -4.50 11.83
N ARG A 15 -1.29 -5.70 12.17
CA ARG A 15 -1.46 -6.15 13.56
C ARG A 15 -0.16 -6.09 14.38
N ASP A 16 0.93 -6.59 13.81
CA ASP A 16 2.24 -6.70 14.48
C ASP A 16 3.27 -5.76 13.83
N ARG A 17 2.82 -4.55 13.48
CA ARG A 17 3.58 -3.62 12.62
C ARG A 17 4.96 -3.18 13.14
N GLY A 18 5.24 -3.27 14.45
CA GLY A 18 6.53 -2.86 15.01
C GLY A 18 6.93 -1.43 14.59
N GLU A 19 8.12 -1.27 13.99
CA GLU A 19 8.66 0.01 13.49
C GLU A 19 8.30 0.35 12.04
N MET A 20 7.36 -0.40 11.44
CA MET A 20 6.93 -0.23 10.07
C MET A 20 6.38 1.18 9.80
N LEU A 21 6.89 1.76 8.73
CA LEU A 21 6.43 3.01 8.15
C LEU A 21 5.38 2.70 7.09
N VAL A 22 4.20 3.30 7.19
CA VAL A 22 3.09 3.05 6.27
C VAL A 22 2.81 4.30 5.46
N VAL A 23 2.73 4.17 4.14
CA VAL A 23 2.28 5.22 3.22
C VAL A 23 0.99 4.74 2.57
N THR A 24 -0.06 5.55 2.59
CA THR A 24 -1.33 5.16 1.97
C THR A 24 -1.57 5.90 0.67
N GLY A 25 -2.17 5.20 -0.27
CA GLY A 25 -2.91 5.83 -1.35
C GLY A 25 -4.17 6.52 -0.85
N LEU A 26 -4.66 7.50 -1.59
CA LEU A 26 -5.89 8.22 -1.25
C LEU A 26 -7.13 7.32 -1.41
N GLY A 27 -8.23 7.73 -0.77
CA GLY A 27 -9.48 6.97 -0.79
C GLY A 27 -9.46 5.79 0.17
N ALA A 28 -10.01 4.64 -0.28
CA ALA A 28 -10.25 3.48 0.56
C ALA A 28 -9.02 3.01 1.37
N ALA A 29 -7.85 2.93 0.74
CA ALA A 29 -6.62 2.51 1.41
C ALA A 29 -6.29 3.38 2.63
N THR A 30 -6.45 4.70 2.52
CA THR A 30 -6.30 5.62 3.66
C THR A 30 -7.33 5.35 4.75
N TYR A 31 -8.60 5.13 4.37
CA TYR A 31 -9.67 4.89 5.34
C TYR A 31 -9.47 3.57 6.10
N ASP A 32 -9.00 2.52 5.43
CA ASP A 32 -8.84 1.21 6.04
C ASP A 32 -7.60 1.15 6.92
N VAL A 33 -6.50 1.80 6.54
CA VAL A 33 -5.34 1.95 7.43
C VAL A 33 -5.70 2.79 8.65
N ALA A 34 -6.48 3.87 8.49
CA ALA A 34 -6.98 4.64 9.63
C ALA A 34 -7.92 3.82 10.52
N ALA A 35 -8.77 2.97 9.93
CA ALA A 35 -9.66 2.06 10.66
C ALA A 35 -8.89 0.96 11.41
N ALA A 36 -7.77 0.49 10.87
CA ALA A 36 -6.86 -0.46 11.53
C ALA A 36 -6.09 0.15 12.71
N GLY A 37 -6.14 1.48 12.87
CA GLY A 37 -5.54 2.22 13.98
C GLY A 37 -4.65 3.36 13.49
N ASP A 38 -4.96 4.58 13.93
CA ASP A 38 -4.10 5.73 13.66
C ASP A 38 -2.75 5.58 14.39
N ASP A 39 -1.65 5.78 13.66
CA ASP A 39 -0.28 5.71 14.17
C ASP A 39 0.54 6.87 13.57
N PRO A 40 1.41 7.56 14.34
CA PRO A 40 2.21 8.66 13.82
C PRO A 40 3.14 8.29 12.65
N ARG A 41 3.37 6.99 12.43
CA ARG A 41 4.10 6.40 11.30
C ARG A 41 3.18 5.99 10.14
N ASN A 42 1.94 6.45 10.12
CA ASN A 42 1.07 6.43 8.94
C ASN A 42 1.17 7.79 8.22
N PHE A 43 1.67 7.78 6.99
CA PHE A 43 1.68 8.93 6.10
C PHE A 43 0.49 8.83 5.14
N TYR A 44 -0.61 9.49 5.49
CA TYR A 44 -1.79 9.55 4.64
C TYR A 44 -1.57 10.54 3.49
N LEU A 45 -1.29 10.03 2.29
CA LEU A 45 -1.02 10.86 1.11
C LEU A 45 -2.34 11.30 0.47
N TRP A 46 -2.72 12.56 0.72
CA TRP A 46 -3.88 13.18 0.11
C TRP A 46 -3.52 13.90 -1.20
N GLY A 47 -4.44 13.86 -2.18
CA GLY A 47 -4.38 14.73 -3.36
C GLY A 47 -3.31 14.39 -4.41
N ALA A 48 -2.61 13.25 -4.29
CA ALA A 48 -1.56 12.83 -5.20
C ALA A 48 -1.77 11.38 -5.68
N MET A 49 -2.82 11.16 -6.48
CA MET A 49 -3.13 9.85 -7.04
C MET A 49 -1.97 9.34 -7.91
N GLY A 50 -1.55 8.10 -7.69
CA GLY A 50 -0.38 7.48 -8.33
C GLY A 50 0.94 7.75 -7.59
N GLY A 51 0.93 8.57 -6.53
CA GLY A 51 2.14 8.99 -5.83
C GLY A 51 2.60 8.06 -4.71
N ALA A 52 1.72 7.26 -4.09
CA ALA A 52 2.03 6.54 -2.86
C ALA A 52 3.22 5.58 -3.00
N ALA A 53 3.30 4.86 -4.14
CA ALA A 53 4.40 3.94 -4.42
C ALA A 53 5.77 4.64 -4.45
N LEU A 54 5.88 5.83 -5.07
CA LEU A 54 7.13 6.58 -5.14
C LEU A 54 7.47 7.30 -3.83
N VAL A 55 6.47 7.74 -3.06
CA VAL A 55 6.70 8.23 -1.69
C VAL A 55 7.25 7.10 -0.81
N GLY A 56 6.66 5.91 -0.89
CA GLY A 56 7.18 4.71 -0.23
C GLY A 56 8.60 4.36 -0.64
N LEU A 57 8.91 4.43 -1.94
CA LEU A 57 10.28 4.23 -2.44
C LEU A 57 11.27 5.22 -1.83
N GLY A 58 10.96 6.53 -1.87
CA GLY A 58 11.83 7.55 -1.30
C GLY A 58 12.08 7.31 0.19
N LEU A 59 11.05 6.90 0.93
CA LEU A 59 11.17 6.57 2.33
C LEU A 59 12.01 5.31 2.57
N ALA A 60 11.83 4.27 1.77
CA ALA A 60 12.59 3.03 1.87
C ALA A 60 14.10 3.27 1.66
N LEU A 61 14.45 4.14 0.72
CA LEU A 61 15.82 4.57 0.46
C LEU A 61 16.38 5.44 1.60
N ALA A 62 15.56 6.33 2.18
CA ALA A 62 15.97 7.21 3.27
C ALA A 62 16.05 6.51 4.64
N GLN A 63 15.31 5.41 4.83
CA GLN A 63 15.19 4.67 6.07
C GLN A 63 15.47 3.17 5.84
N PRO A 64 16.69 2.78 5.41
CA PRO A 64 16.99 1.42 4.95
C PRO A 64 16.78 0.36 6.03
N ASP A 65 16.85 0.73 7.31
CA ASP A 65 16.67 -0.14 8.49
C ASP A 65 15.23 -0.34 8.95
N ARG A 66 14.28 0.37 8.34
CA ARG A 66 12.86 0.30 8.71
C ARG A 66 12.05 -0.33 7.59
N PRO A 67 11.12 -1.24 7.89
CA PRO A 67 10.18 -1.73 6.88
C PRO A 67 9.28 -0.59 6.41
N VAL A 68 9.10 -0.47 5.09
CA VAL A 68 8.20 0.49 4.47
C VAL A 68 7.12 -0.26 3.71
N VAL A 69 5.86 0.02 4.05
CA VAL A 69 4.70 -0.57 3.42
C VAL A 69 3.87 0.52 2.77
N VAL A 70 3.63 0.37 1.46
CA VAL A 70 2.65 1.17 0.74
C VAL A 70 1.35 0.38 0.72
N VAL A 71 0.25 0.97 1.16
CA VAL A 71 -1.10 0.40 0.98
C VAL A 71 -1.86 1.30 0.02
N THR A 72 -2.18 0.81 -1.17
CA THR A 72 -2.84 1.59 -2.22
C THR A 72 -3.94 0.79 -2.89
N GLY A 73 -4.78 1.44 -3.70
CA GLY A 73 -5.79 0.76 -4.53
C GLY A 73 -5.27 0.46 -5.94
N ASP A 74 -5.89 -0.48 -6.63
CA ASP A 74 -5.61 -0.77 -8.04
C ASP A 74 -5.76 0.47 -8.94
N GLY A 75 -6.83 1.25 -8.75
CA GLY A 75 -7.07 2.48 -9.51
C GLY A 75 -5.97 3.53 -9.33
N GLU A 76 -5.42 3.63 -8.12
CA GLU A 76 -4.30 4.53 -7.86
C GLU A 76 -3.00 4.00 -8.46
N GLN A 77 -2.71 2.71 -8.28
CA GLN A 77 -1.51 2.10 -8.82
C GLN A 77 -1.48 2.12 -10.35
N LEU A 78 -2.63 2.06 -11.01
CA LEU A 78 -2.77 2.24 -12.46
C LEU A 78 -2.33 3.64 -12.92
N MET A 79 -2.58 4.69 -12.13
CA MET A 79 -2.10 6.05 -12.43
C MET A 79 -0.58 6.16 -12.24
N GLY A 80 -0.06 5.48 -11.23
CA GLY A 80 1.36 5.43 -10.88
C GLY A 80 2.13 4.26 -11.51
N LEU A 81 1.67 3.70 -12.64
CA LEU A 81 2.19 2.42 -13.15
C LEU A 81 3.71 2.43 -13.40
N GLY A 82 4.26 3.55 -13.87
CA GLY A 82 5.69 3.74 -14.09
C GLY A 82 6.54 3.63 -12.81
N ALA A 83 5.94 3.77 -11.62
CA ALA A 83 6.63 3.59 -10.35
C ALA A 83 7.24 2.20 -10.19
N PHE A 84 6.62 1.15 -10.77
CA PHE A 84 7.19 -0.20 -10.70
C PHE A 84 8.55 -0.29 -11.40
N ALA A 85 8.75 0.39 -12.52
CA ALA A 85 10.04 0.42 -13.21
C ALA A 85 11.11 1.14 -12.36
N THR A 86 10.75 2.25 -11.72
CA THR A 86 11.66 2.97 -10.82
C THR A 86 11.99 2.16 -9.57
N ILE A 87 11.00 1.50 -8.95
CA ILE A 87 11.19 0.63 -7.79
C ILE A 87 12.08 -0.56 -8.14
N ALA A 88 11.87 -1.19 -9.30
CA ALA A 88 12.69 -2.30 -9.77
C ALA A 88 14.16 -1.87 -9.97
N LEU A 89 14.39 -0.68 -10.53
CA LEU A 89 15.74 -0.14 -10.73
C LEU A 89 16.47 0.13 -9.41
N GLN A 90 15.78 0.70 -8.42
CA GLN A 90 16.38 1.04 -7.13
C GLN A 90 16.50 -0.17 -6.18
N ALA A 91 15.64 -1.18 -6.37
CA ALA A 91 15.63 -2.46 -5.66
C ALA A 91 15.75 -2.41 -4.12
N PRO A 92 15.01 -1.53 -3.39
CA PRO A 92 15.09 -1.49 -1.93
C PRO A 92 14.60 -2.80 -1.29
N ALA A 93 15.42 -3.39 -0.42
CA ALA A 93 15.13 -4.65 0.27
C ALA A 93 14.02 -4.55 1.34
N ASN A 94 13.63 -3.33 1.73
CA ASN A 94 12.72 -3.02 2.83
C ASN A 94 11.37 -2.43 2.37
N LEU A 95 11.04 -2.49 1.07
CA LEU A 95 9.79 -1.94 0.52
C LEU A 95 8.81 -3.05 0.12
N THR A 96 7.57 -2.96 0.60
CA THR A 96 6.43 -3.75 0.10
C THR A 96 5.33 -2.82 -0.38
N VAL A 97 4.85 -3.00 -1.61
CA VAL A 97 3.66 -2.32 -2.15
C VAL A 97 2.49 -3.27 -2.15
N VAL A 98 1.50 -3.00 -1.30
CA VAL A 98 0.24 -3.72 -1.21
C VAL A 98 -0.81 -2.96 -2.01
N VAL A 99 -1.33 -3.60 -3.06
CA VAL A 99 -2.41 -3.10 -3.90
C VAL A 99 -3.68 -3.84 -3.53
N LEU A 100 -4.65 -3.11 -2.96
CA LEU A 100 -6.00 -3.59 -2.71
C LEU A 100 -6.79 -3.50 -4.03
N ASP A 101 -6.99 -4.63 -4.68
CA ASP A 101 -7.61 -4.71 -6.00
C ASP A 101 -9.05 -5.21 -5.89
N ASN A 102 -10.01 -4.29 -6.04
CA ASN A 102 -11.43 -4.60 -6.15
C ASN A 102 -11.96 -4.38 -7.58
N GLY A 103 -11.09 -4.00 -8.52
CA GLY A 103 -11.47 -3.72 -9.90
C GLY A 103 -12.29 -2.44 -10.11
N LEU A 104 -12.31 -1.50 -9.17
CA LEU A 104 -13.19 -0.32 -9.19
C LEU A 104 -12.50 0.97 -8.74
N TYR A 105 -12.85 2.08 -9.40
CA TYR A 105 -12.63 3.43 -8.87
C TYR A 105 -13.75 3.80 -7.86
N GLY A 106 -13.66 3.26 -6.64
CA GLY A 106 -14.71 3.42 -5.62
C GLY A 106 -15.10 4.87 -5.32
N GLU A 107 -14.12 5.77 -5.21
CA GLU A 107 -14.37 7.17 -4.82
C GLU A 107 -15.06 8.01 -5.91
N THR A 108 -15.02 7.61 -7.17
CA THR A 108 -15.58 8.38 -8.31
C THR A 108 -16.91 7.86 -8.81
N GLY A 109 -17.53 6.90 -8.10
CA GLY A 109 -18.82 6.31 -8.47
C GLY A 109 -18.75 4.85 -8.94
N GLY A 110 -17.65 4.14 -8.64
CA GLY A 110 -17.58 2.69 -8.84
C GLY A 110 -17.41 2.27 -10.30
N GLN A 111 -16.75 3.09 -11.12
CA GLN A 111 -16.40 2.70 -12.48
C GLN A 111 -15.40 1.55 -12.45
N LYS A 112 -15.57 0.59 -13.36
CA LYS A 112 -14.63 -0.50 -13.59
C LYS A 112 -13.22 0.05 -13.85
N SER A 113 -12.25 -0.42 -13.08
CA SER A 113 -10.84 -0.16 -13.34
C SER A 113 -10.31 -1.10 -14.42
N HIS A 114 -9.08 -0.88 -14.85
CA HIS A 114 -8.42 -1.69 -15.87
C HIS A 114 -8.15 -3.13 -15.39
N THR A 115 -8.02 -3.37 -14.08
CA THR A 115 -7.81 -4.72 -13.53
C THR A 115 -9.06 -5.60 -13.71
N SER A 116 -10.25 -5.00 -13.71
CA SER A 116 -11.49 -5.69 -14.10
C SER A 116 -11.55 -6.09 -15.59
N GLY A 117 -10.73 -5.43 -16.43
CA GLY A 117 -10.63 -5.65 -17.87
C GLY A 117 -9.46 -6.54 -18.31
N GLY A 118 -8.70 -7.09 -17.36
CA GLY A 118 -7.61 -8.04 -17.63
C GLY A 118 -6.20 -7.52 -17.36
N THR A 119 -6.02 -6.27 -16.89
CA THR A 119 -4.72 -5.81 -16.43
C THR A 119 -4.30 -6.58 -15.17
N ASP A 120 -3.19 -7.31 -15.24
CA ASP A 120 -2.59 -8.01 -14.10
C ASP A 120 -1.42 -7.16 -13.55
N LEU A 121 -1.68 -6.41 -12.46
CA LEU A 121 -0.67 -5.54 -11.84
C LEU A 121 0.53 -6.32 -11.29
N ALA A 122 0.35 -7.57 -10.84
CA ALA A 122 1.47 -8.40 -10.38
C ALA A 122 2.33 -8.82 -11.58
N ALA A 123 1.72 -9.19 -12.71
CA ALA A 123 2.44 -9.46 -13.95
C ALA A 123 3.17 -8.23 -14.49
N VAL A 124 2.56 -7.05 -14.43
CA VAL A 124 3.22 -5.79 -14.81
C VAL A 124 4.43 -5.52 -13.91
N ALA A 125 4.30 -5.65 -12.59
CA ALA A 125 5.42 -5.49 -11.66
C ALA A 125 6.58 -6.45 -11.97
N ARG A 126 6.28 -7.73 -12.26
CA ARG A 126 7.28 -8.71 -12.72
C ARG A 126 7.93 -8.28 -14.04
N GLY A 127 7.13 -7.81 -15.00
CA GLY A 127 7.62 -7.29 -16.28
C GLY A 127 8.54 -6.06 -16.14
N CYS A 128 8.36 -5.27 -15.08
CA CYS A 128 9.25 -4.17 -14.72
C CYS A 128 10.55 -4.62 -14.01
N GLY A 129 10.66 -5.88 -13.59
CA GLY A 129 11.84 -6.42 -12.91
C GLY A 129 11.67 -6.67 -11.40
N ILE A 130 10.47 -6.50 -10.84
CA ILE A 130 10.19 -6.85 -9.43
C ILE A 130 9.91 -8.35 -9.35
N ALA A 131 10.91 -9.14 -8.96
CA ALA A 131 10.79 -10.60 -8.93
C ALA A 131 9.73 -11.09 -7.91
N GLN A 132 9.59 -10.42 -6.77
CA GLN A 132 8.63 -10.77 -5.72
C GLN A 132 7.33 -9.99 -5.92
N ALA A 133 6.55 -10.38 -6.92
CA ALA A 133 5.27 -9.76 -7.20
C ALA A 133 4.19 -10.84 -7.34
N ASP A 134 3.26 -10.87 -6.38
CA ASP A 134 2.28 -11.95 -6.22
C ASP A 134 0.85 -11.43 -6.22
N ARG A 135 -0.08 -12.31 -6.64
CA ARG A 135 -1.51 -12.06 -6.56
C ARG A 135 -2.11 -12.94 -5.46
N ILE A 136 -2.72 -12.31 -4.46
CA ILE A 136 -3.27 -12.94 -3.27
C ILE A 136 -4.80 -12.96 -3.40
N LYS A 137 -5.42 -14.13 -3.19
CA LYS A 137 -6.87 -14.33 -3.39
C LYS A 137 -7.57 -14.98 -2.21
N ASP A 138 -6.83 -15.34 -1.17
CA ASP A 138 -7.31 -16.07 -0.03
C ASP A 138 -6.60 -15.65 1.26
N GLU A 139 -7.18 -16.06 2.39
CA GLU A 139 -6.69 -15.72 3.73
C GLU A 139 -5.29 -16.28 3.96
N ALA A 140 -4.97 -17.46 3.42
CA ALA A 140 -3.65 -18.07 3.57
C ALA A 140 -2.55 -17.19 2.96
N GLY A 141 -2.79 -16.60 1.79
CA GLY A 141 -1.87 -15.64 1.17
C GLY A 141 -1.75 -14.35 1.98
N VAL A 142 -2.83 -13.86 2.59
CA VAL A 142 -2.79 -12.69 3.49
C VAL A 142 -1.96 -12.98 4.74
N GLU A 143 -2.12 -14.14 5.37
CA GLU A 143 -1.31 -14.55 6.52
C GLU A 143 0.17 -14.69 6.15
N ALA A 144 0.47 -15.30 5.00
CA ALA A 144 1.84 -15.44 4.52
C ALA A 144 2.51 -14.08 4.26
N LEU A 145 1.76 -13.14 3.69
CA LEU A 145 2.22 -11.77 3.53
C LEU A 145 2.42 -11.10 4.89
N ALA A 146 1.44 -11.15 5.79
CA ALA A 146 1.51 -10.55 7.13
C ALA A 146 2.73 -11.03 7.93
N ALA A 147 3.05 -12.33 7.84
CA ALA A 147 4.21 -12.92 8.53
C ALA A 147 5.56 -12.36 8.04
N THR A 148 5.61 -11.82 6.83
CA THR A 148 6.86 -11.38 6.19
C THR A 148 6.87 -9.90 5.83
N ILE A 149 5.76 -9.17 5.91
CA ILE A 149 5.61 -7.80 5.39
C ILE A 149 6.57 -6.79 6.06
N ALA A 150 6.91 -7.04 7.32
CA ALA A 150 7.86 -6.23 8.09
C ALA A 150 9.32 -6.73 8.00
N THR A 151 9.62 -7.70 7.13
CA THR A 151 10.97 -8.27 6.98
C THR A 151 11.65 -7.75 5.72
N ARG A 152 12.98 -7.74 5.72
CA ARG A 152 13.77 -7.47 4.51
C ARG A 152 13.75 -8.67 3.56
N SER A 153 13.78 -8.41 2.26
CA SER A 153 13.88 -9.41 1.18
C SER A 153 15.10 -9.17 0.30
N ALA A 154 15.31 -10.03 -0.70
CA ALA A 154 16.32 -9.83 -1.74
C ALA A 154 16.05 -8.62 -2.66
N GLY A 155 14.89 -7.96 -2.51
CA GLY A 155 14.46 -6.80 -3.27
C GLY A 155 13.08 -6.33 -2.81
N PRO A 156 12.44 -5.41 -3.55
CA PRO A 156 11.11 -4.92 -3.21
C PRO A 156 10.05 -5.99 -3.50
N ARG A 157 8.92 -5.89 -2.81
CA ARG A 157 7.75 -6.75 -2.99
C ARG A 157 6.57 -5.98 -3.55
N VAL A 158 5.76 -6.64 -4.37
CA VAL A 158 4.42 -6.19 -4.75
C VAL A 158 3.42 -7.29 -4.40
N ALA A 159 2.38 -6.95 -3.65
CA ALA A 159 1.29 -7.86 -3.34
C ALA A 159 -0.01 -7.27 -3.86
N VAL A 160 -0.61 -7.89 -4.87
CA VAL A 160 -1.92 -7.52 -5.39
C VAL A 160 -2.96 -8.39 -4.71
N VAL A 161 -3.68 -7.84 -3.74
CA VAL A 161 -4.66 -8.55 -2.93
C VAL A 161 -6.05 -8.31 -3.52
N GLU A 162 -6.69 -9.38 -4.00
CA GLU A 162 -8.08 -9.33 -4.46
C GLU A 162 -9.03 -9.16 -3.27
N VAL A 163 -9.70 -8.02 -3.20
CA VAL A 163 -10.62 -7.69 -2.12
C VAL A 163 -12.02 -7.44 -2.65
N ASP A 164 -13.02 -7.64 -1.81
CA ASP A 164 -14.39 -7.38 -2.20
C ASP A 164 -14.63 -5.87 -2.50
N PRO A 165 -15.62 -5.56 -3.36
CA PRO A 165 -15.93 -4.19 -3.73
C PRO A 165 -16.85 -3.48 -2.72
N ALA A 166 -17.18 -4.10 -1.58
CA ALA A 166 -18.12 -3.52 -0.64
C ALA A 166 -17.56 -2.22 -0.05
N GLU A 167 -18.45 -1.25 0.12
CA GLU A 167 -18.10 -0.03 0.82
C GLU A 167 -18.16 -0.25 2.33
N ALA A 168 -17.14 0.26 3.02
CA ALA A 168 -17.09 0.29 4.47
C ALA A 168 -17.20 1.74 4.98
N PRO A 169 -17.78 1.99 6.16
CA PRO A 169 -17.98 3.34 6.69
C PRO A 169 -16.65 4.11 6.82
N ARG A 170 -16.48 5.22 6.10
CA ARG A 170 -15.20 5.96 6.05
C ARG A 170 -14.68 6.32 7.45
N VAL A 171 -13.43 5.95 7.74
CA VAL A 171 -12.66 6.46 8.89
C VAL A 171 -11.67 7.48 8.35
N LEU A 172 -11.88 8.75 8.69
CA LEU A 172 -11.12 9.86 8.11
C LEU A 172 -9.99 10.28 9.06
N PRO A 173 -8.71 10.05 8.71
CA PRO A 173 -7.61 10.67 9.42
C PRO A 173 -7.49 12.15 9.01
N SER A 174 -6.58 12.88 9.66
CA SER A 174 -6.33 14.28 9.33
C SER A 174 -6.01 14.45 7.83
N ARG A 175 -6.64 15.46 7.22
CA ARG A 175 -6.40 15.89 5.83
C ARG A 175 -5.36 17.01 5.73
N ASP A 176 -4.87 17.50 6.87
CA ASP A 176 -3.81 18.49 6.92
C ASP A 176 -2.47 17.83 6.62
N GLY A 177 -1.96 18.06 5.41
CA GLY A 177 -0.68 17.52 4.96
C GLY A 177 0.52 18.02 5.78
N ALA A 178 0.47 19.25 6.30
CA ALA A 178 1.53 19.78 7.15
C ALA A 178 1.56 19.07 8.50
N TYR A 179 0.39 18.84 9.09
CA TYR A 179 0.25 18.03 10.30
C TYR A 179 0.74 16.60 10.09
N THR A 180 0.28 15.92 9.02
CA THR A 180 0.67 14.53 8.70
C THR A 180 2.18 14.41 8.48
N ARG A 181 2.78 15.34 7.75
CA ARG A 181 4.25 15.39 7.58
C ARG A 181 4.96 15.61 8.92
N GLY A 182 4.51 16.59 9.71
CA GLY A 182 5.14 16.95 10.98
C GLY A 182 5.16 15.79 11.98
N ARG A 183 4.01 15.13 12.20
CA ARG A 183 3.94 13.97 13.11
C ARG A 183 4.78 12.79 12.63
N PHE A 184 4.86 12.59 11.31
CA PHE A 184 5.66 11.52 10.73
C PHE A 184 7.15 11.78 10.91
N GLN A 185 7.61 13.01 10.64
CA GLN A 185 8.99 13.43 10.92
C GLN A 185 9.34 13.30 12.41
N ALA A 186 8.43 13.69 13.31
CA ALA A 186 8.61 13.49 14.75
C ALA A 186 8.75 12.01 15.12
N ALA A 187 7.95 11.11 14.53
CA ALA A 187 8.06 9.67 14.73
C ALA A 187 9.34 9.05 14.15
N LEU A 188 10.00 9.74 13.21
CA LEU A 188 11.33 9.40 12.72
C LEU A 188 12.45 10.00 13.58
N GLY A 189 12.14 10.79 14.62
CA GLY A 189 13.14 11.52 15.41
C GLY A 189 13.78 12.70 14.65
N LEU A 190 13.12 13.19 13.59
CA LEU A 190 13.59 14.28 12.74
C LEU A 190 12.95 15.63 13.08
N ALA A 191 12.15 15.71 14.15
CA ALA A 191 11.61 16.97 14.61
C ALA A 191 12.75 17.86 15.15
N ALA A 192 12.83 19.07 14.60
CA ALA A 192 13.68 20.15 15.11
C ALA A 192 13.16 20.66 16.47
#